data_AF-A0ABC8RGY9-F1
#
_entry.id   AF-A0ABC8RGY9-F1
#
_cell.length_a   1.000
_cell.length_b   1.000
_cell.length_c   1.000
_cell.angle_alpha   90.00
_cell.angle_beta   90.00
_cell.angle_gamma   90.00
#
_symmetry.space_group_name_H-M   'P 1'
#
loop_
_entity.id
_entity.type
_entity.pdbx_description
1 polymer ?
#
loop_
_entity_poly.entity_id
_entity_poly.type
_entity_poly.pdbx_seq_one_letter_code
_entity_poly.pdbx_strand_id
1 'polypeptide(L)'
;MEFTCKGFQVGKCEGEKVVDGETMPLVLLPPQPNKSDLESLLVALKNHKDWFEQMIVKNSAVLLRGFDVKDAVNFNDIVEAFGWDNKGYVGPALRTHIYKRIRTANEGPLSEFIYYHHEMVLLPKGDTWSIHKFGGTCARSSQRIQNVAEIIIKDDSERKLVVVSAMSKVTDMMYDLIYKAQSRDDSYLAALDAVLEKHKLTTLDLLDGDDLASFLSRLHHDINNLKAMLRAIYIAGHAT
;
A
#
# COMPACT_ATOMS: atom_id res chain seq x y z
N MET A 1 -13.96 -10.56 18.46
CA MET A 1 -15.10 -9.78 18.98
C MET A 1 -15.79 -9.15 17.79
N GLU A 2 -17.09 -9.39 17.62
CA GLU A 2 -17.89 -8.73 16.60
C GLU A 2 -18.04 -7.25 16.95
N PHE A 3 -17.40 -6.37 16.19
CA PHE A 3 -17.56 -4.93 16.31
C PHE A 3 -18.84 -4.52 15.57
N THR A 4 -19.99 -4.78 16.18
CA THR A 4 -21.28 -4.35 15.64
C THR A 4 -21.59 -2.92 16.10
N CYS A 5 -21.96 -2.05 15.16
CA CYS A 5 -22.44 -0.71 15.44
C CYS A 5 -23.91 -0.62 15.00
N LYS A 6 -24.80 -0.14 15.89
CA LYS A 6 -26.22 0.01 15.53
C LYS A 6 -26.46 1.08 14.45
N GLY A 7 -25.49 1.96 14.23
CA GLY A 7 -25.56 3.01 13.21
C GLY A 7 -25.30 2.55 11.78
N PHE A 8 -24.73 1.36 11.57
CA PHE A 8 -24.33 0.87 10.24
C PHE A 8 -24.55 -0.63 10.10
N GLN A 9 -24.97 -1.06 8.91
CA GLN A 9 -24.97 -2.47 8.54
C GLN A 9 -23.65 -2.79 7.80
N VAL A 10 -22.97 -3.87 8.18
CA VAL A 10 -21.79 -4.33 7.42
C VAL A 10 -22.26 -4.96 6.12
N GLY A 11 -21.73 -4.46 5.00
CA GLY A 11 -22.05 -4.90 3.64
C GLY A 11 -20.90 -5.65 2.99
N LYS A 12 -21.02 -5.83 1.66
CA LYS A 12 -19.97 -6.36 0.79
C LYS A 12 -19.82 -5.53 -0.48
N CYS A 13 -18.64 -5.57 -1.09
CA CYS A 13 -18.42 -5.05 -2.44
C CYS A 13 -17.57 -5.98 -3.30
N GLU A 14 -17.79 -5.92 -4.61
CA GLU A 14 -16.89 -6.56 -5.57
C GLU A 14 -15.46 -6.03 -5.40
N GLY A 15 -14.49 -6.94 -5.38
CA GLY A 15 -13.07 -6.60 -5.20
C GLY A 15 -12.61 -6.45 -3.75
N GLU A 16 -13.49 -6.61 -2.75
CA GLU A 16 -13.06 -6.67 -1.34
C GLU A 16 -12.15 -7.88 -1.08
N LYS A 17 -11.20 -7.71 -0.17
CA LYS A 17 -10.26 -8.77 0.23
C LYS A 17 -10.20 -8.91 1.74
N VAL A 18 -9.77 -10.07 2.21
CA VAL A 18 -9.37 -10.26 3.62
C VAL A 18 -7.85 -10.20 3.68
N VAL A 19 -7.33 -9.30 4.50
CA VAL A 19 -5.90 -9.10 4.76
C VAL A 19 -5.70 -9.19 6.27
N ASP A 20 -4.86 -10.12 6.72
CA ASP A 20 -4.60 -10.38 8.15
C ASP A 20 -5.85 -10.58 9.02
N GLY A 21 -6.87 -11.22 8.45
CA GLY A 21 -8.15 -11.50 9.11
C GLY A 21 -9.16 -10.35 9.07
N GLU A 22 -8.82 -9.21 8.49
CA GLU A 22 -9.68 -8.04 8.39
C GLU A 22 -10.12 -7.77 6.95
N THR A 23 -11.36 -7.33 6.76
CA THR A 23 -11.88 -7.01 5.41
C THR A 23 -11.36 -5.65 4.97
N MET A 24 -10.94 -5.54 3.71
CA MET A 24 -10.42 -4.32 3.10
C MET A 24 -11.07 -4.11 1.71
N PRO A 25 -11.83 -3.02 1.51
CA PRO A 25 -12.32 -2.08 2.54
C PRO A 25 -13.44 -2.70 3.39
N LEU A 26 -13.65 -2.18 4.61
CA LEU A 26 -14.91 -2.44 5.33
C LEU A 26 -16.04 -1.67 4.65
N VAL A 27 -17.11 -2.36 4.28
CA VAL A 27 -18.28 -1.72 3.65
C VAL A 27 -19.36 -1.46 4.70
N LEU A 28 -19.80 -0.21 4.81
CA LEU A 28 -20.88 0.21 5.71
C LEU A 28 -22.07 0.72 4.90
N LEU A 29 -23.23 0.14 5.18
CA LEU A 29 -24.53 0.42 4.57
C LEU A 29 -25.46 1.11 5.59
N PRO A 30 -26.56 1.74 5.14
CA PRO A 30 -27.62 2.18 6.02
C PRO A 30 -28.10 1.02 6.91
N PRO A 31 -28.38 1.26 8.20
CA PRO A 31 -28.84 0.22 9.11
C PRO A 31 -30.22 -0.33 8.73
N GLN A 32 -31.02 0.48 8.01
CA GLN A 32 -32.33 0.13 7.48
C GLN A 32 -32.58 0.92 6.17
N PRO A 33 -33.46 0.43 5.27
CA PRO A 33 -33.74 1.11 3.99
C PRO A 33 -34.26 2.54 4.12
N ASN A 34 -34.95 2.88 5.21
CA ASN A 34 -35.47 4.23 5.48
C ASN A 34 -34.45 5.14 6.21
N LYS A 35 -33.20 4.70 6.34
CA LYS A 35 -32.09 5.42 7.00
C LYS A 35 -30.93 5.70 6.05
N SER A 36 -31.19 5.77 4.74
CA SER A 36 -30.21 6.11 3.71
C SER A 36 -29.97 7.61 3.58
N ASP A 37 -30.79 8.45 4.20
CA ASP A 37 -30.72 9.89 4.06
C ASP A 37 -29.44 10.49 4.67
N LEU A 38 -29.07 11.68 4.20
CA LEU A 38 -27.86 12.38 4.65
C LEU A 38 -27.89 12.67 6.15
N GLU A 39 -29.03 13.07 6.72
CA GLU A 39 -29.13 13.44 8.13
C GLU A 39 -28.85 12.23 9.04
N SER A 40 -29.46 11.09 8.72
CA SER A 40 -29.18 9.81 9.39
C SER A 40 -27.71 9.43 9.33
N LEU A 41 -27.04 9.63 8.17
CA LEU A 41 -25.61 9.37 8.03
C LEU A 41 -24.77 10.29 8.93
N LEU A 42 -25.03 11.61 8.90
CA LEU A 42 -24.28 12.58 9.71
C LEU A 42 -24.45 12.32 11.21
N VAL A 43 -25.66 11.97 11.65
CA VAL A 43 -25.94 11.59 13.04
C VAL A 43 -25.19 10.31 13.40
N ALA A 44 -25.20 9.29 12.55
CA ALA A 44 -24.48 8.04 12.80
C ALA A 44 -22.96 8.25 12.90
N LEU A 45 -22.37 9.05 12.00
CA LEU A 45 -20.94 9.37 12.04
C LEU A 45 -20.55 10.14 13.31
N LYS A 46 -21.37 11.12 13.72
CA LYS A 46 -21.11 11.92 14.93
C LYS A 46 -21.25 11.09 16.21
N ASN A 47 -22.29 10.27 16.31
CA ASN A 47 -22.57 9.46 17.51
C ASN A 47 -21.62 8.27 17.67
N HIS A 48 -20.99 7.84 16.58
CA HIS A 48 -20.10 6.66 16.56
C HIS A 48 -18.70 6.99 16.05
N LYS A 49 -18.22 8.22 16.29
CA LYS A 49 -16.94 8.72 15.79
C LYS A 49 -15.77 7.82 16.16
N ASP A 50 -15.58 7.53 17.45
CA ASP A 50 -14.45 6.73 17.93
C ASP A 50 -14.46 5.31 17.34
N TRP A 51 -15.66 4.72 17.22
CA TRP A 51 -15.82 3.41 16.60
C TRP A 51 -15.45 3.46 15.11
N PHE A 52 -15.90 4.49 14.40
CA PHE A 52 -15.60 4.65 12.97
C PHE A 52 -14.10 4.84 12.72
N GLU A 53 -13.42 5.63 13.55
CA GLU A 53 -11.96 5.81 13.48
C GLU A 53 -11.22 4.50 13.74
N GLN A 54 -11.65 3.71 14.73
CA GLN A 54 -11.10 2.36 14.96
C GLN A 54 -11.29 1.45 13.75
N MET A 55 -12.46 1.51 13.08
CA MET A 55 -12.70 0.72 11.87
C MET A 55 -11.80 1.14 10.70
N ILE A 56 -11.52 2.44 10.54
CA ILE A 56 -10.55 2.89 9.53
C ILE A 56 -9.17 2.29 9.79
N VAL A 57 -8.69 2.37 11.03
CA VAL A 57 -7.36 1.84 11.41
C VAL A 57 -7.30 0.33 11.19
N LYS A 58 -8.34 -0.40 11.60
CA LYS A 58 -8.41 -1.86 11.53
C LYS A 58 -8.53 -2.38 10.09
N ASN A 59 -9.35 -1.74 9.28
CA ASN A 59 -9.72 -2.23 7.95
C ASN A 59 -8.95 -1.53 6.80
N SER A 60 -8.02 -0.62 7.13
CA SER A 60 -7.24 0.23 6.21
C SER A 60 -8.04 1.21 5.35
N ALA A 61 -9.30 0.90 5.06
CA ALA A 61 -10.24 1.73 4.32
C ALA A 61 -11.68 1.35 4.72
N VAL A 62 -12.57 2.34 4.74
CA VAL A 62 -14.01 2.16 4.95
C VAL A 62 -14.76 2.75 3.77
N LEU A 63 -15.70 2.00 3.21
CA LEU A 63 -16.59 2.40 2.13
C LEU A 63 -18.00 2.63 2.67
N LEU A 64 -18.44 3.89 2.70
CA LEU A 64 -19.84 4.25 2.96
C LEU A 64 -20.64 4.09 1.66
N ARG A 65 -21.61 3.18 1.62
CA ARG A 65 -22.37 2.85 0.40
C ARG A 65 -23.87 2.84 0.65
N GLY A 66 -24.66 3.33 -0.30
CA GLY A 66 -26.12 3.32 -0.23
C GLY A 66 -26.72 4.49 0.55
N PHE A 67 -25.97 5.58 0.73
CA PHE A 67 -26.46 6.83 1.32
C PHE A 67 -26.74 7.88 0.25
N ASP A 68 -27.73 8.75 0.49
CA ASP A 68 -28.24 9.75 -0.45
C ASP A 68 -27.36 11.01 -0.51
N VAL A 69 -26.13 10.86 -1.00
CA VAL A 69 -25.17 11.96 -1.21
C VAL A 69 -25.31 12.49 -2.64
N LYS A 70 -25.98 13.63 -2.81
CA LYS A 70 -26.42 14.12 -4.13
C LYS A 70 -25.44 15.09 -4.80
N ASP A 71 -24.67 15.82 -4.01
CA ASP A 71 -23.81 16.89 -4.50
C ASP A 71 -22.58 17.11 -3.59
N ALA A 72 -21.74 18.07 -3.98
CA ALA A 72 -20.54 18.44 -3.25
C ALA A 72 -20.82 19.08 -1.88
N VAL A 73 -22.00 19.67 -1.67
CA VAL A 73 -22.39 20.24 -0.37
C VAL A 73 -22.65 19.11 0.62
N ASN A 74 -23.47 18.12 0.23
CA ASN A 74 -23.71 16.92 1.03
C ASN A 74 -22.41 16.19 1.35
N PHE A 75 -21.53 16.03 0.36
CA PHE A 75 -20.24 15.38 0.56
C PHE A 75 -19.34 16.17 1.52
N ASN A 76 -19.33 17.51 1.45
CA ASN A 76 -18.59 18.33 2.41
C ASN A 76 -19.12 18.15 3.83
N ASP A 77 -20.44 18.10 4.03
CA ASP A 77 -21.02 17.95 5.37
C ASP A 77 -20.61 16.62 6.02
N ILE A 78 -20.44 15.56 5.22
CA ILE A 78 -19.87 14.28 5.67
C ILE A 78 -18.40 14.45 6.07
N VAL A 79 -17.60 15.15 5.25
CA VAL A 79 -16.19 15.43 5.56
C VAL A 79 -16.04 16.22 6.87
N GLU A 80 -16.88 17.23 7.07
CA GLU A 80 -16.90 18.03 8.31
C GLU A 80 -17.35 17.20 9.53
N ALA A 81 -18.23 16.21 9.34
CA ALA A 81 -18.68 15.34 10.44
C ALA A 81 -17.56 14.50 11.05
N PHE A 82 -16.49 14.20 10.30
CA PHE A 82 -15.30 13.54 10.86
C PHE A 82 -14.52 14.47 11.80
N GLY A 83 -14.55 15.78 11.57
CA GLY A 83 -13.83 16.76 12.37
C GLY A 83 -12.31 16.65 12.26
N TRP A 84 -11.80 16.12 11.15
CA TRP A 84 -10.36 16.08 10.88
C TRP A 84 -9.86 17.41 10.31
N ASP A 85 -8.57 17.68 10.48
CA ASP A 85 -7.93 18.87 9.91
C ASP A 85 -7.91 18.80 8.38
N ASN A 86 -8.15 19.95 7.74
CA ASN A 86 -8.07 20.03 6.29
C ASN A 86 -6.61 20.13 5.84
N LYS A 87 -6.11 19.13 5.13
CA LYS A 87 -4.80 19.21 4.47
C LYS A 87 -4.96 19.81 3.08
N GLY A 88 -4.40 21.00 2.87
CA GLY A 88 -4.35 21.61 1.54
C GLY A 88 -3.65 20.71 0.52
N TYR A 89 -4.10 20.76 -0.73
CA TYR A 89 -3.42 20.07 -1.82
C TYR A 89 -2.18 20.85 -2.23
N VAL A 90 -1.05 20.17 -2.26
CA VAL A 90 0.18 20.66 -2.86
C VAL A 90 0.67 19.56 -3.80
N GLY A 91 0.70 19.85 -5.10
CA GLY A 91 1.08 18.86 -6.10
C GLY A 91 0.84 19.38 -7.52
N PRO A 92 1.33 18.65 -8.53
CA PRO A 92 1.34 19.13 -9.91
C PRO A 92 -0.02 19.00 -10.62
N ALA A 93 -0.95 18.21 -10.09
CA ALA A 93 -2.24 18.00 -10.75
C ALA A 93 -3.16 19.21 -10.55
N LEU A 94 -3.76 19.69 -11.64
CA LEU A 94 -4.79 20.73 -11.55
C LEU A 94 -6.02 20.18 -10.83
N ARG A 95 -6.48 20.92 -9.82
CA ARG A 95 -7.66 20.61 -9.02
C ARG A 95 -8.55 21.83 -8.90
N THR A 96 -9.68 21.80 -9.60
CA THR A 96 -10.72 22.82 -9.49
C THR A 96 -11.38 22.75 -8.11
N HIS A 97 -11.48 23.91 -7.45
CA HIS A 97 -12.22 24.04 -6.20
C HIS A 97 -13.73 24.01 -6.48
N ILE A 98 -14.46 23.12 -5.81
CA ILE A 98 -15.90 22.95 -6.01
C ILE A 98 -16.67 23.61 -4.87
N TYR A 99 -16.43 23.17 -3.62
CA TYR A 99 -17.17 23.67 -2.46
C TYR A 99 -16.41 23.39 -1.16
N LYS A 100 -16.06 24.44 -0.39
CA LYS A 100 -15.33 24.34 0.88
C LYS A 100 -14.09 23.42 0.78
N ARG A 101 -14.14 22.20 1.34
CA ARG A 101 -13.02 21.24 1.33
C ARG A 101 -13.00 20.37 0.07
N ILE A 102 -14.02 20.45 -0.77
CA ILE A 102 -14.21 19.59 -1.94
C ILE A 102 -13.57 20.21 -3.18
N ARG A 103 -12.71 19.42 -3.83
CA ARG A 103 -12.02 19.74 -5.08
C ARG A 103 -12.11 18.54 -6.03
N THR A 104 -11.88 18.75 -7.32
CA THR A 104 -11.70 17.65 -8.27
C THR A 104 -10.39 16.89 -8.00
N ALA A 105 -10.31 15.61 -8.35
CA ALA A 105 -9.15 14.76 -8.05
C ALA A 105 -8.00 14.89 -9.08
N ASN A 106 -8.34 14.96 -10.37
CA ASN A 106 -7.40 15.14 -11.48
C ASN A 106 -8.16 15.64 -12.72
N GLU A 107 -7.49 16.43 -13.56
CA GLU A 107 -7.98 16.91 -14.86
C GLU A 107 -7.21 16.33 -16.06
N GLY A 108 -6.35 15.33 -15.82
CA GLY A 108 -5.64 14.60 -16.87
C GLY A 108 -6.56 13.78 -17.79
N PRO A 109 -6.10 13.40 -19.00
CA PRO A 109 -6.90 12.66 -19.97
C PRO A 109 -7.37 11.29 -19.44
N LEU A 110 -8.63 10.92 -19.71
CA LEU A 110 -9.18 9.61 -19.32
C LEU A 110 -8.45 8.40 -19.94
N SER A 111 -7.70 8.62 -21.02
CA SER A 111 -6.90 7.60 -21.69
C SER A 111 -5.60 7.26 -20.95
N GLU A 112 -5.17 8.10 -20.01
CA GLU A 112 -3.92 7.88 -19.29
C GLU A 112 -4.11 6.96 -18.08
N PHE A 113 -3.20 6.01 -17.93
CA PHE A 113 -3.22 5.09 -16.80
C PHE A 113 -2.62 5.76 -15.56
N ILE A 114 -3.41 5.87 -14.49
CA ILE A 114 -2.95 6.32 -13.18
C ILE A 114 -2.36 5.13 -12.43
N TYR A 115 -1.04 5.11 -12.24
CA TYR A 115 -0.35 4.06 -11.48
C TYR A 115 -0.70 4.13 -9.99
N TYR A 116 -0.59 3.00 -9.27
CA TYR A 116 -0.68 2.99 -7.81
C TYR A 116 0.38 3.91 -7.18
N HIS A 117 -0.06 4.84 -6.34
CA HIS A 117 0.80 5.81 -5.65
C HIS A 117 0.18 6.18 -4.29
N HIS A 118 0.95 6.85 -3.44
CA HIS A 118 0.44 7.53 -2.25
C HIS A 118 0.25 9.00 -2.57
N GLU A 119 -0.88 9.58 -2.15
CA GLU A 119 -1.23 10.98 -2.39
C GLU A 119 -0.12 11.90 -1.88
N MET A 120 0.34 12.83 -2.73
CA MET A 120 1.36 13.83 -2.39
C MET A 120 2.68 13.27 -1.84
N VAL A 121 3.10 12.08 -2.30
CA VAL A 121 4.33 11.40 -1.82
C VAL A 121 5.62 12.23 -2.00
N LEU A 122 5.64 13.14 -2.97
CA LEU A 122 6.81 13.95 -3.32
C LEU A 122 6.87 15.30 -2.57
N LEU A 123 5.97 15.58 -1.62
CA LEU A 123 6.04 16.83 -0.88
C LEU A 123 7.18 16.80 0.15
N PRO A 124 8.03 17.84 0.19
CA PRO A 124 9.05 17.96 1.21
C PRO A 124 8.38 17.98 2.60
N LYS A 125 8.80 17.07 3.47
CA LYS A 125 8.34 16.99 4.85
C LYS A 125 9.35 17.70 5.76
N GLY A 126 9.47 19.02 5.55
CA GLY A 126 10.37 19.92 6.27
C GLY A 126 11.67 20.25 5.52
N ASP A 127 12.32 21.35 5.91
CA ASP A 127 13.45 21.94 5.17
C ASP A 127 14.77 21.12 5.27
N THR A 128 14.83 20.12 6.15
CA THR A 128 16.06 19.37 6.45
C THR A 128 16.03 17.91 6.01
N TRP A 129 14.88 17.25 6.01
CA TRP A 129 14.75 15.82 5.71
C TRP A 129 13.66 15.54 4.69
N SER A 130 14.04 14.88 3.59
CA SER A 130 13.10 14.24 2.68
C SER A 130 13.02 12.74 2.96
N ILE A 131 11.81 12.21 3.05
CA ILE A 131 11.56 10.79 3.28
C ILE A 131 10.87 10.22 2.05
N HIS A 132 11.59 9.39 1.31
CA HIS A 132 11.08 8.67 0.15
C HIS A 132 10.69 7.26 0.51
N LYS A 133 9.51 6.83 0.06
CA LYS A 133 9.11 5.43 0.15
C LYS A 133 8.75 4.87 -1.21
N PHE A 134 9.41 3.79 -1.60
CA PHE A 134 9.18 3.10 -2.86
C PHE A 134 8.64 1.68 -2.60
N GLY A 135 7.47 1.38 -3.17
CA GLY A 135 6.89 0.02 -3.09
C GLY A 135 7.57 -0.95 -4.05
N GLY A 136 7.26 -2.25 -3.93
CA GLY A 136 7.93 -3.28 -4.74
C GLY A 136 7.72 -3.14 -6.26
N THR A 137 6.63 -2.51 -6.71
CA THR A 137 6.39 -2.20 -8.12
C THR A 137 7.34 -1.12 -8.66
N CYS A 138 7.87 -0.25 -7.80
CA CYS A 138 8.91 0.72 -8.13
C CYS A 138 10.29 0.05 -8.29
N ALA A 139 10.46 -1.17 -7.76
CA ALA A 139 11.69 -1.95 -7.86
C ALA A 139 11.51 -3.23 -8.71
N ARG A 140 10.56 -3.26 -9.65
CA ARG A 140 10.25 -4.47 -10.44
C ARG A 140 11.35 -4.82 -11.46
N SER A 141 12.07 -3.83 -11.97
CA SER A 141 13.09 -3.98 -13.01
C SER A 141 14.22 -2.97 -12.82
N SER A 142 15.36 -3.20 -13.47
CA SER A 142 16.51 -2.31 -13.53
C SER A 142 16.11 -0.88 -13.92
N GLN A 143 15.36 -0.72 -15.02
CA GLN A 143 14.87 0.60 -15.45
C GLN A 143 14.07 1.34 -14.36
N ARG A 144 13.23 0.63 -13.59
CA ARG A 144 12.43 1.27 -12.54
C ARG A 144 13.28 1.65 -11.33
N ILE A 145 14.29 0.84 -11.01
CA ILE A 145 15.28 1.16 -9.97
C ILE A 145 16.09 2.39 -10.38
N GLN A 146 16.49 2.51 -11.65
CA GLN A 146 17.13 3.74 -12.17
C GLN A 146 16.23 4.96 -12.02
N ASN A 147 14.95 4.86 -12.40
CA ASN A 147 14.00 5.97 -12.22
C ASN A 147 13.86 6.37 -10.74
N VAL A 148 13.85 5.39 -9.82
CA VAL A 148 13.85 5.65 -8.38
C VAL A 148 15.12 6.38 -7.94
N ALA A 149 16.30 5.93 -8.39
CA ALA A 149 17.57 6.59 -8.11
C ALA A 149 17.58 8.03 -8.62
N GLU A 150 17.08 8.27 -9.83
CA GLU A 150 16.96 9.62 -10.39
C GLU A 150 16.06 10.54 -9.56
N ILE A 151 14.92 10.05 -9.06
CA ILE A 151 14.03 10.82 -8.17
C ILE A 151 14.78 11.24 -6.91
N ILE A 152 15.54 10.32 -6.31
CA ILE A 152 16.32 10.59 -5.09
C ILE A 152 17.46 11.56 -5.36
N ILE A 153 18.16 11.44 -6.50
CA ILE A 153 19.28 12.31 -6.87
C ILE A 153 18.79 13.73 -7.19
N LYS A 154 17.62 13.88 -7.81
CA LYS A 154 17.02 15.17 -8.17
C LYS A 154 16.41 15.92 -6.98
N ASP A 155 16.26 15.27 -5.83
CA ASP A 155 15.79 15.92 -4.61
C ASP A 155 16.93 16.78 -4.01
N ASP A 156 16.68 18.07 -3.82
CA ASP A 156 17.62 19.07 -3.32
C ASP A 156 17.68 19.16 -1.79
N SER A 157 16.90 18.34 -1.07
CA SER A 157 16.90 18.30 0.39
C SER A 157 18.26 17.91 0.95
N GLU A 158 18.69 18.59 2.03
CA GLU A 158 19.98 18.38 2.69
C GLU A 158 20.17 16.93 3.13
N ARG A 159 19.12 16.32 3.70
CA ARG A 159 19.14 14.93 4.18
C ARG A 159 18.00 14.14 3.57
N LYS A 160 18.27 12.87 3.30
CA LYS A 160 17.35 11.95 2.63
C LYS A 160 17.28 10.63 3.38
N LEU A 161 16.07 10.14 3.64
CA LEU A 161 15.80 8.78 4.11
C LEU A 161 15.03 8.05 3.02
N VAL A 162 15.53 6.89 2.59
CA VAL A 162 14.91 6.09 1.54
C VAL A 162 14.48 4.75 2.13
N VAL A 163 13.18 4.48 2.07
CA VAL A 163 12.57 3.22 2.47
C VAL A 163 12.12 2.46 1.22
N VAL A 164 12.68 1.27 1.00
CA VAL A 164 12.32 0.40 -0.13
C VAL A 164 11.67 -0.88 0.35
N SER A 165 10.62 -1.32 -0.34
CA SER A 165 10.11 -2.68 -0.22
C SER A 165 10.94 -3.65 -1.08
N ALA A 166 10.82 -4.95 -0.83
CA ALA A 166 11.40 -5.99 -1.70
C ALA A 166 10.92 -5.83 -3.15
N MET A 167 11.74 -6.27 -4.12
CA MET A 167 11.38 -6.22 -5.54
C MET A 167 10.05 -6.93 -5.78
N SER A 168 9.27 -6.45 -6.76
CA SER A 168 7.94 -6.99 -7.07
C SER A 168 7.95 -8.52 -7.14
N LYS A 169 7.03 -9.14 -6.39
CA LYS A 169 6.85 -10.60 -6.23
C LYS A 169 7.87 -11.35 -5.38
N VAL A 170 8.96 -10.72 -4.94
CA VAL A 170 9.97 -11.41 -4.10
C VAL A 170 9.37 -11.88 -2.77
N THR A 171 8.52 -11.08 -2.12
CA THR A 171 7.83 -11.51 -0.88
C THR A 171 6.96 -12.76 -1.11
N ASP A 172 6.21 -12.80 -2.22
CA ASP A 172 5.42 -13.98 -2.60
C ASP A 172 6.32 -15.19 -2.85
N MET A 173 7.47 -14.99 -3.51
CA MET A 173 8.47 -16.05 -3.73
C MET A 173 9.02 -16.58 -2.39
N MET A 174 9.25 -15.72 -1.39
CA MET A 174 9.70 -16.15 -0.07
C MET A 174 8.67 -17.03 0.64
N TYR A 175 7.37 -16.69 0.55
CA TYR A 175 6.32 -17.55 1.07
C TYR A 175 6.28 -18.91 0.38
N ASP A 176 6.43 -18.94 -0.95
CA ASP A 176 6.49 -20.18 -1.74
C ASP A 176 7.69 -21.04 -1.32
N LEU A 177 8.87 -20.44 -1.08
CA LEU A 177 10.06 -21.15 -0.58
C LEU A 177 9.79 -21.83 0.76
N ILE A 178 9.23 -21.09 1.71
CA ILE A 178 8.94 -21.61 3.04
C ILE A 178 7.91 -22.74 2.95
N TYR A 179 6.84 -22.54 2.19
CA TYR A 179 5.79 -23.54 2.02
C TYR A 179 6.33 -24.86 1.41
N LYS A 180 7.12 -24.76 0.33
CA LYS A 180 7.74 -25.94 -0.31
C LYS A 180 8.71 -26.66 0.62
N ALA A 181 9.56 -25.91 1.31
CA ALA A 181 10.47 -26.47 2.30
C ALA A 181 9.69 -27.22 3.40
N GLN A 182 8.69 -26.58 4.03
CA GLN A 182 7.85 -27.20 5.06
C GLN A 182 7.15 -28.47 4.57
N SER A 183 6.71 -28.48 3.31
CA SER A 183 6.01 -29.60 2.69
C SER A 183 6.95 -30.72 2.21
N ARG A 184 8.25 -30.61 2.47
CA ARG A 184 9.31 -31.51 1.97
C ARG A 184 9.32 -31.64 0.45
N ASP A 185 8.96 -30.56 -0.24
CA ASP A 185 9.03 -30.49 -1.69
C ASP A 185 10.42 -29.96 -2.09
N ASP A 186 11.24 -30.83 -2.68
CA ASP A 186 12.60 -30.52 -3.16
C ASP A 186 12.64 -29.38 -4.20
N SER A 187 11.50 -29.04 -4.82
CA SER A 187 11.39 -27.91 -5.75
C SER A 187 11.67 -26.55 -5.10
N TYR A 188 11.76 -26.46 -3.77
CA TYR A 188 12.20 -25.24 -3.07
C TYR A 188 13.61 -24.80 -3.51
N LEU A 189 14.48 -25.72 -3.95
CA LEU A 189 15.81 -25.40 -4.46
C LEU A 189 15.73 -24.63 -5.78
N ALA A 190 14.91 -25.11 -6.73
CA ALA A 190 14.69 -24.43 -7.99
C ALA A 190 13.99 -23.07 -7.80
N ALA A 191 13.06 -22.99 -6.84
CA ALA A 191 12.44 -21.72 -6.47
C ALA A 191 13.46 -20.73 -5.87
N LEU A 192 14.46 -21.22 -5.11
CA LEU A 192 15.51 -20.39 -4.53
C LEU A 192 16.44 -19.86 -5.63
N ASP A 193 16.79 -20.71 -6.59
CA ASP A 193 17.56 -20.31 -7.78
C ASP A 193 16.83 -19.22 -8.58
N ALA A 194 15.50 -19.27 -8.67
CA ALA A 194 14.72 -18.23 -9.31
C ALA A 194 14.79 -16.87 -8.57
N VAL A 195 14.88 -16.87 -7.23
CA VAL A 195 15.11 -15.65 -6.44
C VAL A 195 16.50 -15.09 -6.72
N LEU A 196 17.54 -15.95 -6.71
CA LEU A 196 18.91 -15.57 -7.01
C LEU A 196 19.01 -14.94 -8.41
N GLU A 197 18.47 -15.62 -9.43
CA GLU A 197 18.57 -15.19 -10.82
C GLU A 197 17.85 -13.85 -11.03
N LYS A 198 16.69 -13.64 -10.41
CA LYS A 198 15.96 -12.36 -10.48
C LYS A 198 16.80 -11.19 -9.99
N HIS A 199 17.49 -11.33 -8.86
CA HIS A 199 18.34 -10.27 -8.31
C HIS A 199 19.62 -10.13 -9.13
N LYS A 200 20.27 -11.24 -9.50
CA LYS A 200 21.48 -11.25 -10.32
C LYS A 200 21.30 -10.53 -11.64
N LEU A 201 20.25 -10.86 -12.41
CA LEU A 201 19.97 -10.20 -13.69
C LEU A 201 19.72 -8.71 -13.52
N THR A 202 18.96 -8.33 -12.48
CA THR A 202 18.68 -6.93 -12.20
C THR A 202 19.95 -6.17 -11.82
N THR A 203 20.86 -6.77 -11.08
CA THR A 203 22.15 -6.15 -10.72
C THR A 203 23.08 -6.03 -11.91
N LEU A 204 23.14 -7.04 -12.78
CA LEU A 204 23.97 -6.98 -14.00
C LEU A 204 23.58 -5.82 -14.93
N ASP A 205 22.30 -5.42 -14.92
CA ASP A 205 21.82 -4.26 -15.66
C ASP A 205 22.16 -2.91 -14.98
N LEU A 206 22.47 -2.91 -13.68
CA LEU A 206 22.56 -1.71 -12.85
C LEU A 206 23.98 -1.36 -12.40
N LEU A 207 24.81 -2.36 -12.16
CA LEU A 207 26.15 -2.21 -11.59
C LEU A 207 27.19 -2.85 -12.51
N ASP A 208 28.40 -2.32 -12.45
CA ASP A 208 29.58 -2.85 -13.12
C ASP A 208 30.78 -2.89 -12.17
N GLY A 209 31.90 -3.42 -12.66
CA GLY A 209 33.19 -3.42 -11.96
C GLY A 209 33.15 -4.02 -10.54
N ASP A 210 33.81 -3.32 -9.61
CA ASP A 210 33.97 -3.76 -8.23
C ASP A 210 32.64 -3.75 -7.45
N ASP A 211 31.72 -2.83 -7.76
CA ASP A 211 30.41 -2.75 -7.12
C ASP A 211 29.54 -3.95 -7.48
N LEU A 212 29.54 -4.35 -8.76
CA LEU A 212 28.89 -5.58 -9.20
C LEU A 212 29.48 -6.81 -8.50
N ALA A 213 30.81 -6.93 -8.45
CA ALA A 213 31.47 -8.05 -7.81
C ALA A 213 31.15 -8.13 -6.31
N SER A 214 31.19 -6.99 -5.61
CA SER A 214 30.86 -6.86 -4.19
C SER A 214 29.41 -7.24 -3.92
N PHE A 215 28.46 -6.73 -4.71
CA PHE A 215 27.05 -7.06 -4.57
C PHE A 215 26.78 -8.54 -4.84
N LEU A 216 27.30 -9.09 -5.93
CA LEU A 216 27.10 -10.50 -6.26
C LEU A 216 27.67 -11.40 -5.16
N SER A 217 28.83 -11.08 -4.59
CA SER A 217 29.39 -11.83 -3.46
C SER A 217 28.43 -11.85 -2.26
N ARG A 218 27.87 -10.70 -1.87
CA ARG A 218 26.86 -10.60 -0.80
C ARG A 218 25.59 -11.37 -1.12
N LEU A 219 25.07 -11.23 -2.35
CA LEU A 219 23.87 -11.95 -2.79
C LEU A 219 24.05 -13.46 -2.70
N HIS A 220 25.19 -14.01 -3.14
CA HIS A 220 25.47 -15.44 -3.00
C HIS A 220 25.58 -15.86 -1.53
N HIS A 221 26.17 -15.03 -0.66
CA HIS A 221 26.22 -15.30 0.77
C HIS A 221 24.82 -15.37 1.39
N ASP A 222 23.96 -14.38 1.10
CA ASP A 222 22.58 -14.33 1.59
C ASP A 222 21.74 -15.51 1.09
N ILE A 223 21.90 -15.89 -0.19
CA ILE A 223 21.23 -17.06 -0.76
C ILE A 223 21.70 -18.36 -0.10
N ASN A 224 22.99 -18.49 0.23
CA ASN A 224 23.50 -19.65 0.96
C ASN A 224 22.95 -19.73 2.39
N ASN A 225 22.84 -18.60 3.08
CA ASN A 225 22.21 -18.53 4.40
C ASN A 225 20.73 -18.92 4.32
N LEU A 226 20.00 -18.37 3.35
CA LEU A 226 18.59 -18.72 3.11
C LEU A 226 18.43 -20.21 2.78
N LYS A 227 19.32 -20.78 1.97
CA LYS A 227 19.34 -22.23 1.67
C LYS A 227 19.52 -23.07 2.93
N ALA A 228 20.43 -22.68 3.83
CA ALA A 228 20.66 -23.38 5.09
C ALA A 228 19.41 -23.33 5.99
N MET A 229 18.76 -22.17 6.09
CA MET A 229 17.51 -22.02 6.84
C MET A 229 16.37 -22.86 6.25
N LEU A 230 16.17 -22.82 4.92
CA LEU A 230 15.15 -23.62 4.25
C LEU A 230 15.40 -25.12 4.40
N ARG A 231 16.66 -25.56 4.38
CA ARG A 231 17.02 -26.96 4.66
C ARG A 231 16.66 -27.36 6.10
N ALA A 232 16.86 -26.47 7.08
CA ALA A 232 16.45 -26.73 8.45
C ALA A 232 14.91 -26.88 8.55
N ILE A 233 14.16 -25.98 7.90
CA ILE A 233 12.69 -26.05 7.81
C ILE A 233 12.24 -27.35 7.14
N TYR A 234 12.90 -27.78 6.06
CA TYR A 234 12.61 -29.03 5.35
C TYR A 234 12.76 -30.26 6.25
N ILE A 235 13.83 -30.31 7.06
CA ILE A 235 14.06 -31.40 8.00
C ILE A 235 13.03 -31.37 9.13
N ALA A 236 12.74 -30.19 9.69
CA ALA A 236 11.83 -30.01 10.82
C ALA A 236 10.34 -30.23 10.44
N GLY A 237 9.95 -29.91 9.21
CA GLY A 237 8.56 -29.99 8.75
C GLY A 237 7.67 -28.82 9.19
N HIS A 238 8.24 -27.79 9.82
CA HIS A 238 7.56 -26.53 10.13
C HIS A 238 8.58 -25.37 10.16
N ALA A 239 8.12 -24.15 9.91
CA ALA A 239 8.93 -22.96 10.20
C ALA A 239 8.86 -22.69 11.70
N THR A 240 9.97 -22.29 12.29
CA THR A 240 10.07 -21.80 13.67
C THR A 240 9.77 -20.32 13.74
#